data_AF-F0RFR0-F1
#
_entry.id   AF-F0RFR0-F1
#
_cell.length_a   1.000
_cell.length_b   1.000
_cell.length_c   1.000
_cell.angle_alpha   90.00
_cell.angle_beta   90.00
_cell.angle_gamma   90.00
#
_symmetry.space_group_name_H-M   'P 1'
#
loop_
_entity.id
_entity.type
_entity.pdbx_description
1 polymer ?
#
loop_
_entity_poly.entity_id
_entity_poly.type
_entity_poly.pdbx_seq_one_letter_code
_entity_poly.pdbx_strand_id
1 'polypeptide(L)'
;MSNNSNTLLGVLAGTAVGATLGILFAPDKGINTRRKLVDEAVATKESLADSALDLRNTVAATVATNKETLDTKIENLVSDASYKADDVINQLEGKLKELKAKNKKLQKS
;
A
#
# COMPACT_ATOMS: atom_id res chain seq x y z
N MET A 1 -4.57 -13.10 -19.77
CA MET A 1 -5.19 -12.80 -18.45
C MET A 1 -4.09 -12.29 -17.51
N SER A 2 -3.97 -10.97 -17.29
CA SER A 2 -2.90 -10.36 -16.44
C SER A 2 -3.41 -9.38 -15.38
N ASN A 3 -4.67 -8.95 -15.42
CA ASN A 3 -5.16 -7.80 -14.64
C ASN A 3 -5.47 -8.11 -13.16
N ASN A 4 -5.53 -9.39 -12.77
CA ASN A 4 -5.75 -9.78 -11.37
C ASN A 4 -4.48 -9.64 -10.52
N SER A 5 -3.31 -9.71 -11.15
CA SER A 5 -2.01 -9.59 -10.46
C SER A 5 -1.77 -8.17 -9.95
N ASN A 6 -2.10 -7.13 -10.74
CA ASN A 6 -1.88 -5.73 -10.34
C ASN A 6 -2.80 -5.26 -9.22
N THR A 7 -4.07 -5.70 -9.19
CA THR A 7 -5.00 -5.34 -8.10
C THR A 7 -4.65 -6.06 -6.81
N LEU A 8 -4.29 -7.36 -6.90
CA LEU A 8 -3.82 -8.09 -5.73
C LEU A 8 -2.52 -7.50 -5.20
N LEU A 9 -1.58 -7.11 -6.09
CA LEU A 9 -0.36 -6.41 -5.71
C LEU A 9 -0.65 -5.02 -5.12
N GLY A 10 -1.65 -4.31 -5.63
CA GLY A 10 -2.10 -3.03 -5.09
C GLY A 10 -2.75 -3.16 -3.71
N VAL A 11 -3.58 -4.18 -3.48
CA VAL A 11 -4.17 -4.48 -2.17
C VAL A 11 -3.12 -4.99 -1.21
N LEU A 12 -2.22 -5.89 -1.62
CA LEU A 12 -1.11 -6.36 -0.79
C LEU A 12 -0.14 -5.23 -0.47
N ALA A 13 0.20 -4.38 -1.43
CA ALA A 13 1.02 -3.20 -1.18
C ALA A 13 0.28 -2.23 -0.26
N GLY A 14 -1.01 -1.99 -0.48
CA GLY A 14 -1.84 -1.13 0.36
C GLY A 14 -2.02 -1.65 1.78
N THR A 15 -2.27 -2.95 1.96
CA THR A 15 -2.36 -3.59 3.28
C THR A 15 -1.00 -3.79 3.90
N ALA A 16 0.07 -4.08 3.15
CA ALA A 16 1.40 -4.16 3.71
C ALA A 16 1.87 -2.78 4.15
N VAL A 17 1.71 -1.74 3.33
CA VAL A 17 2.00 -0.36 3.73
C VAL A 17 1.11 0.05 4.90
N GLY A 18 -0.19 -0.24 4.86
CA GLY A 18 -1.12 0.08 5.95
C GLY A 18 -0.80 -0.66 7.25
N ALA A 19 -0.52 -1.95 7.19
CA ALA A 19 -0.20 -2.79 8.35
C ALA A 19 1.20 -2.50 8.88
N THR A 20 2.18 -2.26 8.01
CA THR A 20 3.53 -1.86 8.46
C THR A 20 3.49 -0.50 9.13
N LEU A 21 2.79 0.48 8.57
CA LEU A 21 2.58 1.77 9.23
C LEU A 21 1.80 1.58 10.55
N GLY A 22 0.76 0.74 10.57
CA GLY A 22 -0.01 0.45 11.77
C GLY A 22 0.81 -0.21 12.89
N ILE A 23 1.64 -1.18 12.55
CA ILE A 23 2.52 -1.89 13.50
C ILE A 23 3.68 -0.98 13.97
N LEU A 24 4.26 -0.17 13.07
CA LEU A 24 5.31 0.79 13.45
C LEU A 24 4.79 1.87 14.40
N PHE A 25 3.56 2.32 14.22
CA PHE A 25 2.94 3.32 15.09
C PHE A 25 2.51 2.74 16.45
N ALA A 26 2.12 1.46 16.49
CA ALA A 26 1.66 0.79 17.69
C ALA A 26 2.18 -0.66 17.79
N PRO A 27 3.43 -0.86 18.26
CA PRO A 27 4.00 -2.20 18.41
C PRO A 27 3.52 -2.88 19.69
N ASP A 28 2.91 -4.07 19.55
CA ASP A 28 2.58 -4.96 20.67
C ASP A 28 3.68 -6.03 20.87
N LYS A 29 3.76 -6.61 22.07
CA LYS A 29 4.69 -7.71 22.35
C LYS A 29 4.27 -8.94 21.55
N GLY A 30 5.22 -9.58 20.87
CA GLY A 30 4.93 -10.70 19.96
C GLY A 30 4.23 -11.91 20.58
N ILE A 31 4.36 -12.13 21.89
CA ILE A 31 3.61 -13.19 22.62
C ILE A 31 2.11 -12.88 22.61
N ASN A 32 1.74 -11.61 22.77
CA ASN A 32 0.35 -11.17 22.77
C ASN A 32 -0.24 -11.20 21.35
N THR A 33 0.52 -10.77 20.33
CA THR A 33 0.06 -10.77 18.94
C THR A 33 -0.29 -12.18 18.46
N ARG A 34 0.54 -13.19 18.79
CA ARG A 34 0.24 -14.59 18.41
C ARG A 34 -1.02 -15.12 19.07
N ARG A 35 -1.22 -14.82 20.36
CA ARG A 35 -2.41 -15.24 21.09
C ARG A 35 -3.67 -14.57 20.54
N LYS A 36 -3.62 -13.25 20.35
CA LYS A 36 -4.71 -12.46 19.76
C LYS A 36 -5.09 -12.94 18.37
N LEU A 37 -4.12 -13.23 17.49
CA LEU A 37 -4.40 -13.73 16.14
C LEU A 37 -5.20 -15.03 16.14
N VAL A 38 -4.91 -15.96 17.06
CA VAL A 38 -5.62 -17.23 17.17
C VAL A 38 -7.04 -17.01 17.68
N ASP A 39 -7.19 -16.21 18.74
CA ASP A 39 -8.49 -15.92 19.35
C ASP A 39 -9.40 -15.13 18.38
N GLU A 40 -8.86 -14.11 17.69
CA GLU A 40 -9.57 -13.31 16.70
C GLU A 40 -9.90 -14.12 15.43
N ALA A 41 -9.02 -15.01 14.96
CA ALA A 41 -9.32 -15.83 13.77
C ALA A 41 -10.55 -16.73 13.98
N VAL A 42 -10.78 -17.21 15.20
CA VAL A 42 -11.94 -18.06 15.54
C VAL A 42 -13.20 -17.22 15.72
N ALA A 43 -13.11 -16.09 16.43
CA ALA A 43 -14.26 -15.26 16.74
C ALA A 43 -14.78 -14.43 15.56
N THR A 44 -13.89 -14.01 14.66
CA THR A 44 -14.23 -13.00 13.64
C THR A 44 -14.89 -13.60 12.40
N LYS A 45 -14.92 -14.93 12.28
CA LYS A 45 -15.31 -15.61 11.03
C LYS A 45 -16.76 -15.36 10.61
N GLU A 46 -17.67 -15.27 11.57
CA GLU A 46 -19.12 -15.18 11.31
C GLU A 46 -19.59 -13.72 11.23
N SER A 47 -19.12 -12.85 12.13
CA SER A 47 -19.49 -11.43 12.17
C SER A 47 -18.88 -10.59 11.05
N LEU A 48 -17.74 -10.99 10.51
CA LEU A 48 -17.07 -10.26 9.42
C LEU A 48 -17.83 -10.43 8.10
N ALA A 49 -18.53 -11.56 7.92
CA ALA A 49 -19.32 -11.82 6.72
C ALA A 49 -20.48 -10.83 6.61
N ASP A 50 -21.26 -10.68 7.69
CA ASP A 50 -22.40 -9.76 7.71
C ASP A 50 -21.95 -8.29 7.64
N SER A 51 -20.92 -7.94 8.41
CA SER A 51 -20.40 -6.55 8.42
C SER A 51 -19.77 -6.15 7.08
N ALA A 52 -19.14 -7.09 6.37
CA ALA A 52 -18.56 -6.83 5.06
C ALA A 52 -19.65 -6.60 4.00
N LEU A 53 -20.81 -7.24 4.12
CA LEU A 53 -21.95 -7.02 3.23
C LEU A 53 -22.54 -5.61 3.40
N ASP A 54 -22.70 -5.15 4.63
CA ASP A 54 -23.21 -3.81 4.91
C ASP A 54 -22.21 -2.70 4.53
N LEU A 55 -20.92 -2.90 4.82
CA LEU A 55 -19.86 -1.99 4.39
C LEU A 55 -19.80 -1.87 2.87
N ARG A 56 -19.89 -3.00 2.17
CA ARG A 56 -19.90 -3.02 0.71
C ARG A 56 -21.06 -2.19 0.16
N ASN A 57 -22.26 -2.33 0.72
CA ASN A 57 -23.44 -1.61 0.23
C ASN A 57 -23.33 -0.10 0.48
N THR A 58 -22.83 0.29 1.66
CA THR A 58 -22.66 1.70 2.05
C THR A 58 -21.55 2.38 1.25
N VAL A 59 -20.42 1.69 1.07
CA VAL A 59 -19.31 2.19 0.25
C VAL A 59 -19.73 2.29 -1.21
N ALA A 60 -20.45 1.29 -1.74
CA ALA A 60 -20.95 1.35 -3.12
C ALA A 60 -21.90 2.53 -3.36
N ALA A 61 -22.81 2.81 -2.43
CA ALA A 61 -23.71 3.96 -2.52
C ALA A 61 -22.94 5.29 -2.44
N THR A 62 -22.00 5.41 -1.50
CA THR A 62 -21.23 6.64 -1.28
C THR A 62 -20.29 6.93 -2.45
N VAL A 63 -19.65 5.91 -3.01
CA VAL A 63 -18.76 6.03 -4.17
C VAL A 63 -19.56 6.34 -5.43
N ALA A 64 -20.73 5.75 -5.63
CA ALA A 64 -21.59 6.08 -6.78
C ALA A 64 -22.04 7.55 -6.77
N THR A 65 -22.29 8.10 -5.58
CA THR A 65 -22.74 9.49 -5.43
C THR A 65 -21.58 10.49 -5.55
N ASN A 66 -20.38 10.15 -5.07
CA ASN A 66 -19.20 11.02 -5.07
C ASN A 66 -18.19 10.68 -6.17
N LYS A 67 -18.61 9.89 -7.17
CA LYS A 67 -17.75 9.32 -8.20
C LYS A 67 -16.98 10.40 -8.96
N GLU A 68 -17.69 11.43 -9.42
CA GLU A 68 -17.11 12.50 -10.22
C GLU A 68 -16.00 13.25 -9.46
N THR A 69 -16.22 13.54 -8.17
CA THR A 69 -15.24 14.21 -7.28
C THR A 69 -14.07 13.31 -6.92
N LEU A 70 -14.31 12.00 -6.79
CA LEU A 70 -13.26 11.04 -6.49
C LEU A 70 -12.37 10.82 -7.72
N ASP A 71 -12.97 10.74 -8.91
CA ASP A 71 -12.26 10.61 -10.19
C ASP A 71 -11.32 11.80 -10.39
N THR A 72 -11.79 13.04 -10.15
CA THR A 72 -10.93 14.24 -10.24
C THR A 72 -9.82 14.24 -9.19
N LYS A 73 -10.10 13.84 -7.93
CA LYS A 73 -9.08 13.77 -6.88
C LYS A 73 -8.04 12.69 -7.15
N ILE A 74 -8.44 11.56 -7.73
CA ILE A 74 -7.53 10.49 -8.11
C ILE A 74 -6.69 10.90 -9.31
N GLU A 75 -7.25 11.55 -10.33
CA GLU A 75 -6.47 12.06 -11.46
C GLU A 75 -5.42 13.09 -11.03
N ASN A 76 -5.77 13.98 -10.11
CA ASN A 76 -4.83 14.94 -9.53
C ASN A 76 -3.75 14.24 -8.69
N LEU A 77 -4.14 13.28 -7.82
CA LEU A 77 -3.20 12.51 -7.01
C LEU A 77 -2.25 11.67 -7.86
N VAL A 78 -2.75 11.04 -8.92
CA VAL A 78 -1.96 10.24 -9.86
C VAL A 78 -1.00 11.15 -10.61
N SER A 79 -1.46 12.30 -11.09
CA SER A 79 -0.60 13.26 -11.78
C SER A 79 0.53 13.78 -10.88
N ASP A 80 0.21 14.14 -9.63
CA ASP A 80 1.19 14.58 -8.65
C ASP A 80 2.16 13.45 -8.24
N ALA A 81 1.65 12.24 -8.05
CA ALA A 81 2.46 11.07 -7.71
C ALA A 81 3.39 10.68 -8.87
N SER A 82 2.91 10.72 -10.11
CA SER A 82 3.71 10.47 -11.31
C SER A 82 4.84 11.50 -11.45
N TYR A 83 4.52 12.78 -11.33
CA TYR A 83 5.54 13.84 -11.40
C TYR A 83 6.61 13.67 -10.32
N LYS A 84 6.18 13.33 -9.10
CA LYS A 84 7.08 13.15 -7.96
C LYS A 84 7.88 11.84 -8.04
N ALA A 85 7.30 10.79 -8.63
CA ALA A 85 8.00 9.54 -8.89
C ALA A 85 9.09 9.72 -9.94
N ASP A 86 8.83 10.48 -11.01
CA ASP A 86 9.82 10.77 -12.05
C ASP A 86 11.01 11.58 -11.51
N ASP A 87 10.77 12.57 -10.64
CA ASP A 87 11.84 13.31 -9.96
C ASP A 87 12.69 12.38 -9.08
N VAL A 88 12.05 11.50 -8.31
CA VAL A 88 12.75 10.49 -7.49
C VAL A 88 13.54 9.51 -8.36
N ILE A 89 13.00 9.05 -9.49
CA ILE A 89 13.70 8.16 -10.42
C ILE A 89 14.94 8.86 -10.98
N ASN A 90 14.81 10.11 -11.43
CA ASN A 90 15.94 10.89 -11.94
C ASN A 90 17.04 11.10 -10.88
N GLN A 91 16.66 11.38 -9.64
CA GLN A 91 17.60 11.50 -8.52
C GLN A 91 18.30 10.17 -8.21
N LEU A 92 17.56 9.04 -8.25
CA LEU A 92 18.12 7.71 -8.05
C LEU A 92 19.07 7.32 -9.17
N GLU A 93 18.75 7.62 -10.44
CA GLU A 93 19.66 7.40 -11.56
C GLU A 93 20.95 8.23 -11.44
N GLY A 94 20.83 9.50 -11.04
CA GLY A 94 21.97 10.36 -10.77
C GLY A 94 22.89 9.76 -9.70
N LYS A 95 22.31 9.36 -8.56
CA LYS A 95 23.05 8.70 -7.47
C LYS A 95 23.62 7.35 -7.89
N LEU A 96 22.91 6.56 -8.70
CA LEU A 96 23.38 5.26 -9.19
C LEU A 96 24.56 5.41 -10.15
N LYS A 97 24.51 6.41 -11.05
CA LYS A 97 25.64 6.76 -11.93
C LYS A 97 26.85 7.20 -11.11
N GLU A 98 26.64 8.03 -10.08
CA GLU A 98 27.70 8.47 -9.18
C GLU A 98 28.32 7.28 -8.39
N LEU A 99 27.47 6.38 -7.87
CA LEU A 99 27.89 5.16 -7.18
C LEU A 99 28.68 4.23 -8.10
N LYS A 100 28.23 4.01 -9.35
CA LYS A 100 28.96 3.21 -10.34
C LYS A 100 30.31 3.83 -10.69
N ALA A 101 30.38 5.16 -10.84
CA ALA A 101 31.63 5.87 -11.11
C ALA A 101 32.61 5.79 -9.92
N LYS A 102 32.12 5.96 -8.69
CA LYS A 102 32.90 5.79 -7.46
C LYS A 102 33.41 4.35 -7.31
N ASN A 103 32.55 3.35 -7.56
CA ASN A 103 32.94 1.94 -7.51
C ASN A 103 34.05 1.62 -8.53
N LYS A 104 33.94 2.11 -9.77
CA LYS A 104 34.97 1.93 -10.81
C LYS A 104 36.30 2.61 -10.48
N LYS A 105 36.28 3.74 -9.74
CA LYS A 105 37.51 4.39 -9.24
C LYS A 105 38.17 3.57 -8.13
N LEU A 106 37.39 2.96 -7.24
CA LEU A 106 37.88 2.10 -6.16
C LEU A 106 38.43 0.75 -6.67
N GLN A 107 37.92 0.23 -7.79
CA GLN A 107 38.42 -1.01 -8.40
C GLN A 107 39.70 -0.83 -9.24
N LYS A 108 40.11 0.41 -9.51
CA LYS A 108 41.32 0.72 -10.29
C LYS A 108 42.48 1.26 -9.44
N SER A 109 42.29 1.34 -8.13
CA SER A 109 43.33 1.63 -7.14
C SER A 109 43.68 0.36 -6.38
#